data_AF-A0A838T555-F1
#
_entry.id   AF-A0A838T555-F1
#
_cell.length_a   1.000
_cell.length_b   1.000
_cell.length_c   1.000
_cell.angle_alpha   90.00
_cell.angle_beta   90.00
_cell.angle_gamma   90.00
#
_symmetry.space_group_name_H-M   'P 1'
#
loop_
_entity.id
_entity.type
_entity.pdbx_description
1 polymer ?
#
loop_
_entity_poly.entity_id
_entity_poly.type
_entity_poly.pdbx_seq_one_letter_code
_entity_poly.pdbx_strand_id
1 'polypeptide(L)'
;LELFFSFPIPAVFVTKGQRFPSGLREAAAASGVPLIRTKLKTAEFYRRIKPVLEMEFAPTVSLHGSLADVFGVGLFFTGQSGIGKSECVLDLVERGHRLVADDLVITSRRGNDVLIGRGHEMSRHYMEIRGVGLIDIPAIFGIRAVRQQKRIEVVVKLEEWNQDSVAERTGLDVETTTILDVELPQITIFLNPGKNITVIAEVVALNHLLRYSGINSAEVLNEKLIGKMKLAARGNAREYLQEDHE
;
A
#
# COMPACT_ATOMS: atom_id res chain seq x y z
N LEU A 1 35.30 -20.08 -22.22
CA LEU A 1 34.27 -19.20 -22.83
C LEU A 1 33.10 -20.02 -23.34
N GLU A 2 33.32 -21.14 -24.01
CA GLU A 2 32.26 -22.07 -24.44
C GLU A 2 31.33 -22.49 -23.30
N LEU A 3 31.86 -22.96 -22.17
CA LEU A 3 31.04 -23.30 -20.98
C LEU A 3 30.30 -22.08 -20.39
N PHE A 4 30.84 -20.87 -20.53
CA PHE A 4 30.17 -19.68 -20.01
C PHE A 4 28.95 -19.33 -20.87
N PHE A 5 29.10 -19.39 -22.20
CA PHE A 5 28.00 -19.14 -23.14
C PHE A 5 27.09 -20.34 -23.40
N SER A 6 27.34 -21.51 -22.79
CA SER A 6 26.40 -22.63 -22.81
C SER A 6 25.19 -22.39 -21.88
N PHE A 7 25.26 -21.43 -20.96
CA PHE A 7 24.12 -21.00 -20.15
C PHE A 7 23.24 -19.99 -20.92
N PRO A 8 21.94 -19.89 -20.60
CA PRO A 8 21.02 -18.94 -21.21
C PRO A 8 21.27 -17.51 -20.69
N ILE A 9 22.40 -16.92 -21.07
CA ILE A 9 22.80 -15.58 -20.62
C ILE A 9 22.10 -14.53 -21.49
N PRO A 10 21.30 -13.62 -20.92
CA PRO A 10 20.57 -12.63 -21.71
C PRO A 10 21.48 -11.52 -22.25
N ALA A 11 22.54 -11.17 -21.52
CA ALA A 11 23.54 -10.18 -21.94
C ALA A 11 24.80 -10.26 -21.06
N VAL A 12 25.93 -9.82 -21.59
CA VAL A 12 27.21 -9.71 -20.86
C VAL A 12 27.65 -8.25 -20.80
N PHE A 13 27.95 -7.76 -19.60
CA PHE A 13 28.45 -6.40 -19.37
C PHE A 13 29.93 -6.39 -18.97
N VAL A 14 30.75 -5.68 -19.73
CA VAL A 14 32.17 -5.44 -19.43
C VAL A 14 32.33 -4.04 -18.84
N THR A 15 32.70 -3.98 -17.57
CA THR A 15 32.79 -2.74 -16.79
C THR A 15 34.19 -2.12 -16.82
N LYS A 16 34.37 -0.95 -16.20
CA LYS A 16 35.65 -0.21 -16.10
C LYS A 16 36.31 0.15 -17.44
N GLY A 17 35.55 0.11 -18.54
CA GLY A 17 36.07 0.37 -19.88
C GLY A 17 37.12 -0.64 -20.35
N GLN A 18 37.17 -1.83 -19.74
CA GLN A 18 38.18 -2.83 -20.08
C GLN A 18 38.08 -3.26 -21.55
N ARG A 19 39.23 -3.62 -22.11
CA ARG A 19 39.27 -4.31 -23.40
C ARG A 19 38.61 -5.68 -23.24
N PHE A 20 37.91 -6.13 -24.27
CA PHE A 20 37.35 -7.48 -24.26
C PHE A 20 38.49 -8.50 -24.25
N PRO A 21 38.43 -9.53 -23.39
CA PRO A 21 39.32 -10.69 -23.48
C PRO A 21 39.27 -11.30 -24.88
N SER A 22 40.40 -11.86 -25.33
CA SER A 22 40.49 -12.58 -26.60
C SER A 22 39.45 -13.70 -26.66
N GLY A 23 38.75 -13.83 -27.80
CA GLY A 23 37.71 -14.84 -27.99
C GLY A 23 36.34 -14.49 -27.40
N LEU A 24 36.22 -13.45 -26.55
CA LEU A 24 34.93 -13.10 -25.92
C LEU A 24 33.91 -12.61 -26.95
N ARG A 25 34.35 -11.82 -27.94
CA ARG A 25 33.48 -11.25 -28.97
C ARG A 25 32.99 -12.34 -29.91
N GLU A 26 33.90 -13.22 -30.33
CA GLU A 26 33.63 -14.34 -31.23
C GLU A 26 32.67 -15.32 -30.56
N ALA A 27 32.92 -15.69 -29.31
CA ALA A 27 32.05 -16.57 -28.54
C ALA A 27 30.66 -15.95 -28.31
N ALA A 28 30.59 -14.67 -27.93
CA ALA A 28 29.32 -13.97 -27.75
C ALA A 28 28.50 -13.91 -29.06
N ALA A 29 29.17 -13.62 -30.18
CA ALA A 29 28.52 -13.57 -31.49
C ALA A 29 28.01 -14.96 -31.94
N ALA A 30 28.81 -16.02 -31.74
CA ALA A 30 28.42 -17.38 -32.06
C ALA A 30 27.21 -17.86 -31.23
N SER A 31 27.11 -17.41 -29.98
CA SER A 31 26.00 -17.73 -29.08
C SER A 31 24.84 -16.73 -29.14
N GLY A 32 24.90 -15.70 -29.98
CA GLY A 32 23.85 -14.68 -30.11
C GLY A 32 23.66 -13.80 -28.86
N VAL A 33 24.64 -13.73 -27.96
CA VAL A 33 24.53 -12.99 -26.70
C VAL A 33 25.05 -11.56 -26.87
N PRO A 34 24.25 -10.51 -26.55
CA PRO A 34 24.71 -9.12 -26.60
C PRO A 34 25.88 -8.85 -25.65
N LEU A 35 26.93 -8.22 -26.18
CA LEU A 35 28.11 -7.80 -25.40
C LEU A 35 28.12 -6.27 -25.26
N ILE A 36 27.98 -5.77 -24.03
CA ILE A 36 27.84 -4.35 -23.72
C ILE A 36 29.05 -3.90 -22.90
N ARG A 37 29.63 -2.73 -23.24
CA ARG A 37 30.77 -2.15 -22.51
C ARG A 37 30.39 -0.84 -21.85
N THR A 38 30.80 -0.66 -20.59
CA THR A 38 30.63 0.58 -19.85
C THR A 38 31.92 1.03 -19.18
N LYS A 39 32.13 2.34 -19.08
CA LYS A 39 33.26 2.94 -18.35
C LYS A 39 33.06 2.92 -16.83
N LEU A 40 31.83 2.69 -16.36
CA LEU A 40 31.50 2.69 -14.93
C LEU A 40 32.28 1.61 -14.17
N LYS A 41 32.65 1.90 -12.92
CA LYS A 41 33.19 0.89 -12.00
C LYS A 41 32.13 -0.18 -11.74
N THR A 42 32.54 -1.43 -11.52
CA THR A 42 31.61 -2.58 -11.37
C THR A 42 30.55 -2.34 -10.29
N ALA A 43 30.94 -1.87 -9.10
CA ALA A 43 30.02 -1.58 -8.02
C ALA A 43 29.02 -0.45 -8.37
N GLU A 44 29.49 0.57 -9.09
CA GLU A 44 28.65 1.68 -9.51
C GLU A 44 27.65 1.25 -10.59
N PHE A 45 28.11 0.47 -11.59
CA PHE A 45 27.24 -0.12 -12.60
C PHE A 45 26.17 -0.98 -11.94
N TYR A 46 26.56 -1.88 -11.04
CA TYR A 46 25.65 -2.75 -10.32
C TYR A 46 24.60 -1.96 -9.53
N ARG A 47 25.01 -0.92 -8.80
CA ARG A 47 24.11 -0.03 -8.05
C ARG A 47 23.09 0.69 -8.96
N ARG A 48 23.44 0.98 -10.21
CA ARG A 48 22.53 1.65 -11.17
C ARG A 48 21.59 0.67 -11.88
N ILE A 49 22.10 -0.49 -12.30
CA ILE A 49 21.30 -1.46 -13.06
C ILE A 49 20.37 -2.28 -12.15
N LYS A 50 20.80 -2.57 -10.92
CA LYS A 50 20.05 -3.41 -9.99
C LYS A 50 18.63 -2.89 -9.74
N PRO A 51 18.37 -1.62 -9.38
CA PRO A 51 17.01 -1.13 -9.15
C PRO A 51 16.12 -1.18 -10.39
N VAL A 52 16.71 -1.06 -11.59
CA VAL A 52 15.97 -1.19 -12.85
C VAL A 52 15.52 -2.63 -13.02
N LEU A 53 16.45 -3.60 -12.90
CA LEU A 53 16.12 -5.01 -13.02
C LEU A 53 15.13 -5.46 -11.93
N GLU A 54 15.30 -5.00 -10.68
CA GLU A 54 14.37 -5.28 -9.59
C GLU A 54 12.97 -4.72 -9.87
N MET A 55 12.86 -3.59 -10.57
CA MET A 55 11.57 -3.02 -10.95
C MET A 55 10.92 -3.77 -12.12
N GLU A 56 11.68 -4.08 -13.16
CA GLU A 56 11.19 -4.77 -14.37
C GLU A 56 10.76 -6.21 -14.10
N PHE A 57 11.47 -6.90 -13.20
CA PHE A 57 11.19 -8.29 -12.84
C PHE A 57 10.41 -8.43 -11.52
N ALA A 58 9.87 -7.32 -10.98
CA ALA A 58 9.05 -7.35 -9.79
C ALA A 58 7.76 -8.18 -10.03
N PRO A 59 7.40 -9.12 -9.14
CA PRO A 59 6.10 -9.77 -9.18
C PRO A 59 5.00 -8.72 -9.22
N THR A 60 4.10 -8.83 -10.19
CA THR A 60 3.09 -7.80 -10.50
C THR A 60 1.72 -8.44 -10.69
N VAL A 61 0.68 -7.80 -10.15
CA VAL A 61 -0.73 -8.17 -10.29
C VAL A 61 -1.57 -6.91 -10.55
N SER A 62 -2.68 -7.06 -11.26
CA SER A 62 -3.68 -6.00 -11.41
C SER A 62 -4.81 -6.25 -10.42
N LEU A 63 -5.10 -5.25 -9.57
CA LEU A 63 -6.15 -5.32 -8.56
C LEU A 63 -7.28 -4.35 -8.91
N HIS A 64 -8.53 -4.76 -8.70
CA HIS A 64 -9.66 -3.87 -8.84
C HIS A 64 -9.88 -3.07 -7.54
N GLY A 65 -10.02 -1.76 -7.65
CA GLY A 65 -10.13 -0.85 -6.52
C GLY A 65 -9.55 0.52 -6.82
N SER A 66 -9.52 1.37 -5.80
CA SER A 66 -9.03 2.75 -5.91
C SER A 66 -7.89 2.96 -4.93
N LEU A 67 -6.81 3.63 -5.34
CA LEU A 67 -5.65 3.90 -4.50
C LEU A 67 -5.48 5.41 -4.33
N ALA A 68 -5.41 5.86 -3.08
CA ALA A 68 -5.23 7.27 -2.73
C ALA A 68 -4.06 7.48 -1.74
N ASP A 69 -3.41 8.63 -1.84
CA ASP A 69 -2.40 9.13 -0.91
C ASP A 69 -3.07 10.11 0.07
N VAL A 70 -3.38 9.64 1.27
CA VAL A 70 -4.11 10.36 2.31
C VAL A 70 -3.16 10.69 3.46
N PHE A 71 -2.86 11.97 3.67
CA PHE A 71 -1.82 12.42 4.63
C PHE A 71 -0.45 11.72 4.50
N GLY A 72 -0.10 11.24 3.32
CA GLY A 72 1.14 10.48 3.12
C GLY A 72 1.00 8.98 3.39
N VAL A 73 -0.19 8.45 3.66
CA VAL A 73 -0.49 7.01 3.77
C VAL A 73 -1.19 6.54 2.51
N GLY A 74 -0.74 5.43 1.93
CA GLY A 74 -1.42 4.81 0.79
C GLY A 74 -2.59 3.93 1.22
N LEU A 75 -3.81 4.41 0.98
CA LEU A 75 -5.06 3.68 1.24
C LEU A 75 -5.55 3.03 -0.04
N PHE A 76 -5.65 1.70 -0.04
CA PHE A 76 -6.22 0.93 -1.15
C PHE A 76 -7.66 0.52 -0.83
N PHE A 77 -8.62 1.18 -1.49
CA PHE A 77 -10.04 0.97 -1.34
C PHE A 77 -10.51 -0.22 -2.18
N THR A 78 -11.12 -1.20 -1.51
CA THR A 78 -11.74 -2.38 -2.13
C THR A 78 -13.22 -2.44 -1.75
N GLY A 79 -13.99 -3.26 -2.46
CA GLY A 79 -15.44 -3.38 -2.26
C GLY A 79 -16.16 -3.64 -3.57
N GLN A 80 -17.46 -3.92 -3.49
CA GLN A 80 -18.28 -4.23 -4.66
C GLN A 80 -18.30 -3.07 -5.68
N SER A 81 -18.64 -3.37 -6.93
CA SER A 81 -18.76 -2.33 -7.96
C SER A 81 -19.93 -1.40 -7.64
N GLY A 82 -19.73 -0.09 -7.80
CA GLY A 82 -20.75 0.91 -7.49
C GLY A 82 -20.98 1.20 -6.01
N ILE A 83 -20.15 0.65 -5.13
CA ILE A 83 -20.29 0.83 -3.68
C ILE A 83 -19.84 2.21 -3.17
N GLY A 84 -19.27 3.06 -4.04
CA GLY A 84 -18.79 4.40 -3.66
C GLY A 84 -17.27 4.55 -3.54
N LYS A 85 -16.45 3.65 -4.12
CA LYS A 85 -14.98 3.72 -4.04
C LYS A 85 -14.45 5.00 -4.71
N SER A 86 -14.83 5.21 -5.96
CA SER A 86 -14.39 6.36 -6.77
C SER A 86 -14.89 7.68 -6.17
N GLU A 87 -16.14 7.72 -5.70
CA GLU A 87 -16.74 8.88 -5.04
C GLU A 87 -16.02 9.24 -3.73
N CYS A 88 -15.68 8.25 -2.90
CA CYS A 88 -14.88 8.48 -1.69
C CYS A 88 -13.49 9.05 -2.03
N VAL A 89 -12.83 8.52 -3.07
CA VAL A 89 -11.52 9.05 -3.50
C VAL A 89 -11.64 10.44 -4.10
N LEU A 90 -12.72 10.76 -4.81
CA LEU A 90 -12.99 12.09 -5.33
C LEU A 90 -13.15 13.12 -4.21
N ASP A 91 -13.93 12.78 -3.17
CA ASP A 91 -14.07 13.62 -1.97
C ASP A 91 -12.73 13.84 -1.27
N LEU A 92 -11.88 12.80 -1.18
CA LEU A 92 -10.52 12.91 -0.64
C LEU A 92 -9.67 13.89 -1.47
N VAL A 93 -9.76 13.82 -2.80
CA VAL A 93 -9.06 14.74 -3.70
C VAL A 93 -9.52 16.18 -3.51
N GLU A 94 -10.83 16.41 -3.38
CA GLU A 94 -11.38 17.74 -3.10
C GLU A 94 -10.83 18.32 -1.78
N ARG A 95 -10.60 17.46 -0.79
CA ARG A 95 -9.99 17.80 0.50
C ARG A 95 -8.45 17.96 0.47
N GLY A 96 -7.83 17.81 -0.69
CA GLY A 96 -6.40 18.03 -0.90
C GLY A 96 -5.52 16.78 -0.83
N HIS A 97 -6.12 15.59 -0.75
CA HIS A 97 -5.40 14.32 -0.91
C HIS A 97 -5.16 14.04 -2.40
N ARG A 98 -4.50 12.91 -2.70
CA ARG A 98 -4.08 12.61 -4.08
C ARG A 98 -4.60 11.28 -4.57
N LEU A 99 -5.20 11.29 -5.75
CA LEU A 99 -5.49 10.07 -6.51
C LEU A 99 -4.18 9.45 -7.01
N VAL A 100 -4.04 8.14 -6.87
CA VAL A 100 -2.93 7.36 -7.46
C VAL A 100 -3.43 6.56 -8.66
N ALA A 101 -4.59 5.91 -8.48
CA ALA A 101 -5.25 5.08 -9.47
C ALA A 101 -6.72 4.89 -9.07
N ASP A 102 -7.60 4.79 -10.05
CA ASP A 102 -9.01 4.40 -9.86
C ASP A 102 -9.33 3.20 -10.74
N ASP A 103 -10.30 2.39 -10.32
CA ASP A 103 -10.76 1.14 -10.94
C ASP A 103 -9.73 0.01 -11.03
N LEU A 104 -8.58 0.23 -11.67
CA LEU A 104 -7.53 -0.77 -11.88
C LEU A 104 -6.17 -0.27 -11.36
N VAL A 105 -5.64 -0.98 -10.36
CA VAL A 105 -4.35 -0.69 -9.72
C VAL A 105 -3.33 -1.75 -10.09
N ILE A 106 -2.31 -1.37 -10.86
CA ILE A 106 -1.15 -2.21 -11.12
C ILE A 106 -0.28 -2.20 -9.87
N THR A 107 -0.16 -3.36 -9.22
CA THR A 107 0.55 -3.53 -7.95
C THR A 107 1.77 -4.41 -8.15
N SER A 108 2.92 -3.92 -7.74
CA SER A 108 4.20 -4.65 -7.81
C SER A 108 4.80 -4.83 -6.43
N ARG A 109 5.35 -6.00 -6.14
CA ARG A 109 6.13 -6.25 -4.92
C ARG A 109 7.58 -5.87 -5.14
N ARG A 110 8.07 -4.93 -4.34
CA ARG A 110 9.47 -4.48 -4.34
C ARG A 110 10.14 -4.85 -3.03
N GLY A 111 11.39 -5.32 -3.11
CA GLY A 111 12.06 -5.89 -1.94
C GLY A 111 11.25 -7.06 -1.37
N ASN A 112 11.25 -7.21 -0.05
CA ASN A 112 10.54 -8.30 0.61
C ASN A 112 9.08 -7.93 0.90
N ASP A 113 8.82 -6.73 1.42
CA ASP A 113 7.53 -6.43 2.09
C ASP A 113 6.90 -5.09 1.66
N VAL A 114 7.22 -4.61 0.46
CA VAL A 114 6.71 -3.32 -0.04
C VAL A 114 5.88 -3.52 -1.30
N LEU A 115 4.60 -3.21 -1.22
CA LEU A 115 3.69 -3.16 -2.36
C LEU A 115 3.61 -1.73 -2.90
N ILE A 116 3.92 -1.54 -4.18
CA ILE A 116 3.79 -0.27 -4.88
C ILE A 116 2.65 -0.38 -5.89
N GLY A 117 1.61 0.43 -5.71
CA GLY A 117 0.49 0.58 -6.62
C GLY A 117 0.66 1.79 -7.55
N ARG A 118 0.20 1.66 -8.79
CA ARG A 118 0.12 2.73 -9.80
C ARG A 118 -1.08 2.53 -10.72
N GLY A 119 -1.54 3.61 -11.34
CA GLY A 119 -2.55 3.52 -12.40
C GLY A 119 -2.00 2.92 -13.69
N HIS A 120 -2.88 2.31 -14.48
CA HIS A 120 -2.56 1.86 -15.84
C HIS A 120 -2.26 3.06 -16.76
N GLU A 121 -1.38 2.90 -17.75
CA GLU A 121 -0.85 4.02 -18.55
C GLU A 121 -1.95 4.80 -19.29
N MET A 122 -2.97 4.09 -19.79
CA MET A 122 -4.06 4.68 -20.57
C MET A 122 -5.15 5.34 -19.73
N SER A 123 -5.43 4.84 -18.52
CA SER A 123 -6.49 5.37 -17.62
C SER A 123 -5.90 6.23 -16.50
N ARG A 124 -4.63 6.58 -16.60
CA ARG A 124 -3.89 7.27 -15.56
C ARG A 124 -4.55 8.60 -15.24
N HIS A 125 -4.95 8.77 -13.98
CA HIS A 125 -5.55 10.00 -13.44
C HIS A 125 -6.91 10.39 -14.03
N TYR A 126 -7.52 9.51 -14.82
CA TYR A 126 -8.92 9.59 -15.18
C TYR A 126 -9.76 8.84 -14.15
N MET A 127 -10.99 9.31 -13.95
CA MET A 127 -11.97 8.67 -13.06
C MET A 127 -13.33 8.68 -13.75
N GLU A 128 -14.05 7.57 -13.71
CA GLU A 128 -15.42 7.51 -14.20
C GLU A 128 -16.37 7.77 -13.03
N ILE A 129 -17.20 8.82 -13.15
CA ILE A 129 -18.23 9.13 -12.17
C ILE A 129 -19.60 8.86 -12.79
N ARG A 130 -20.39 8.03 -12.12
CA ARG A 130 -21.75 7.69 -12.59
C ARG A 130 -22.61 8.95 -12.68
N GLY A 131 -23.26 9.13 -13.83
CA GLY A 131 -24.10 10.31 -14.11
C GLY A 131 -23.33 11.56 -14.56
N VAL A 132 -22.00 11.57 -14.48
CA VAL A 132 -21.14 12.67 -14.97
C VAL A 132 -20.34 12.23 -16.19
N GLY A 133 -19.76 11.03 -16.16
CA GLY A 133 -18.87 10.48 -17.18
C GLY A 133 -17.40 10.46 -16.74
N LEU A 134 -16.50 10.31 -17.71
CA LEU A 134 -15.05 10.27 -17.48
C LEU A 134 -14.51 11.68 -17.24
N ILE A 135 -13.79 11.87 -16.14
CA ILE A 135 -13.19 13.16 -15.75
C ILE A 135 -11.67 13.06 -15.65
N ASP A 136 -11.00 14.17 -15.99
CA ASP A 136 -9.55 14.34 -15.85
C ASP A 136 -9.25 15.05 -14.51
N ILE A 137 -8.72 14.29 -13.55
CA ILE A 137 -8.49 14.80 -12.19
C ILE A 137 -7.43 15.92 -12.16
N PRO A 138 -6.26 15.81 -12.82
CA PRO A 138 -5.28 16.89 -12.93
C PRO A 138 -5.84 18.16 -13.56
N ALA A 139 -6.70 18.05 -14.58
CA ALA A 139 -7.28 19.22 -15.24
C ALA A 139 -8.24 20.00 -14.33
N ILE A 140 -8.99 19.30 -13.48
CA ILE A 140 -9.99 19.91 -12.59
C ILE A 140 -9.37 20.39 -11.28
N PHE A 141 -8.55 19.55 -10.62
CA PHE A 141 -8.05 19.79 -9.26
C PHE A 141 -6.55 20.18 -9.21
N GLY A 142 -5.89 20.22 -10.37
CA GLY A 142 -4.49 20.59 -10.54
C GLY A 142 -3.53 19.42 -10.30
N ILE A 143 -2.27 19.60 -10.71
CA ILE A 143 -1.24 18.55 -10.65
C ILE A 143 -0.98 18.01 -9.23
N ARG A 144 -1.32 18.78 -8.19
CA ARG A 144 -1.19 18.37 -6.78
C ARG A 144 -2.15 17.26 -6.36
N ALA A 145 -3.26 17.10 -7.10
CA ALA A 145 -4.33 16.15 -6.82
C ALA A 145 -3.99 14.71 -7.22
N VAL A 146 -2.83 14.47 -7.81
CA VAL A 146 -2.44 13.15 -8.30
C VAL A 146 -1.05 12.72 -7.88
N ARG A 147 -0.83 11.40 -7.87
CA ARG A 147 0.46 10.77 -7.59
C ARG A 147 0.72 9.64 -8.59
N GLN A 148 1.94 9.56 -9.10
CA GLN A 148 2.28 8.60 -10.15
C GLN A 148 2.30 7.14 -9.67
N GLN A 149 2.68 6.93 -8.42
CA GLN A 149 2.72 5.64 -7.72
C GLN A 149 2.71 5.91 -6.21
N LYS A 150 2.26 4.93 -5.42
CA LYS A 150 2.23 5.01 -3.96
C LYS A 150 2.38 3.62 -3.35
N ARG A 151 3.04 3.55 -2.18
CA ARG A 151 3.06 2.31 -1.39
C ARG A 151 1.66 2.01 -0.88
N ILE A 152 1.18 0.78 -1.01
CA ILE A 152 -0.06 0.36 -0.35
C ILE A 152 0.30 0.03 1.11
N GLU A 153 -0.32 0.73 2.04
CA GLU A 153 -0.03 0.64 3.47
C GLU A 153 -1.23 0.11 4.27
N VAL A 154 -2.45 0.43 3.83
CA VAL A 154 -3.69 -0.05 4.45
C VAL A 154 -4.71 -0.39 3.36
N VAL A 155 -5.36 -1.54 3.51
CA VAL A 155 -6.52 -1.91 2.68
C VAL A 155 -7.79 -1.45 3.39
N VAL A 156 -8.59 -0.63 2.71
CA VAL A 156 -9.88 -0.15 3.21
C VAL A 156 -10.99 -0.88 2.46
N LYS A 157 -11.65 -1.84 3.12
CA LYS A 157 -12.74 -2.62 2.52
C LYS A 157 -14.07 -1.93 2.78
N LEU A 158 -14.72 -1.44 1.73
CA LEU A 158 -16.07 -0.88 1.83
C LEU A 158 -17.09 -2.01 1.72
N GLU A 159 -18.01 -2.08 2.67
CA GLU A 159 -19.10 -3.07 2.71
C GLU A 159 -20.45 -2.42 3.00
N GLU A 160 -21.52 -2.96 2.42
CA GLU A 160 -22.86 -2.55 2.79
C GLU A 160 -23.18 -2.99 4.23
N TRP A 161 -23.92 -2.15 4.94
CA TRP A 161 -24.38 -2.50 6.27
C TRP A 161 -25.49 -3.55 6.18
N ASN A 162 -25.32 -4.69 6.84
CA ASN A 162 -26.40 -5.64 7.10
C ASN A 162 -26.49 -5.92 8.61
N GLN A 163 -27.65 -6.38 9.08
CA GLN A 163 -27.90 -6.61 10.52
C GLN A 163 -27.04 -7.75 11.10
N ASP A 164 -26.58 -8.68 10.27
CA ASP A 164 -25.71 -9.80 10.64
C ASP A 164 -24.21 -9.43 10.63
N SER A 165 -23.82 -8.32 9.97
CA SER A 165 -22.42 -7.87 9.78
C SER A 165 -21.75 -7.38 11.06
N VAL A 166 -22.53 -7.09 12.09
CA VAL A 166 -22.11 -6.31 13.27
C VAL A 166 -21.64 -7.20 14.42
N ALA A 167 -21.62 -8.52 14.25
CA ALA A 167 -21.12 -9.44 15.26
C ALA A 167 -19.62 -9.16 15.54
N GLU A 168 -19.37 -8.55 16.70
CA GLU A 168 -18.11 -8.58 17.47
C GLU A 168 -16.89 -7.88 16.88
N ARG A 169 -16.71 -6.57 17.13
CA ARG A 169 -15.37 -5.95 17.06
C ARG A 169 -15.17 -4.93 18.18
N THR A 170 -14.23 -5.21 19.06
CA THR A 170 -13.80 -4.34 20.17
C THR A 170 -12.80 -3.27 19.73
N GLY A 171 -12.35 -3.30 18.47
CA GLY A 171 -11.27 -2.44 17.95
C GLY A 171 -9.86 -2.88 18.36
N LEU A 172 -9.74 -4.03 19.05
CA LEU A 172 -8.47 -4.62 19.49
C LEU A 172 -7.85 -5.57 18.44
N ASP A 173 -8.68 -6.26 17.66
CA ASP A 173 -8.20 -7.17 16.62
C ASP A 173 -7.76 -6.42 15.37
N VAL A 174 -6.55 -6.71 14.90
CA VAL A 174 -6.02 -6.19 13.64
C VAL A 174 -6.36 -7.18 12.54
N GLU A 175 -7.35 -6.86 11.71
CA GLU A 175 -7.58 -7.62 10.49
C GLU A 175 -6.41 -7.38 9.53
N THR A 176 -5.96 -8.44 8.89
CA THR A 176 -4.94 -8.38 7.84
C THR A 176 -5.43 -9.05 6.57
N THR A 177 -4.81 -8.69 5.46
CA THR A 177 -5.04 -9.29 4.15
C THR A 177 -3.72 -9.41 3.41
N THR A 178 -3.62 -10.37 2.50
CA THR A 178 -2.36 -10.68 1.81
C THR A 178 -2.47 -10.35 0.32
N ILE A 179 -1.52 -9.57 -0.19
CA ILE A 179 -1.38 -9.24 -1.61
C ILE A 179 0.07 -9.54 -2.02
N LEU A 180 0.28 -10.38 -3.04
CA LEU A 180 1.61 -10.81 -3.49
C LEU A 180 2.50 -11.30 -2.30
N ASP A 181 1.94 -12.12 -1.41
CA ASP A 181 2.59 -12.61 -0.18
C ASP A 181 3.01 -11.54 0.85
N VAL A 182 2.57 -10.28 0.68
CA VAL A 182 2.78 -9.22 1.65
C VAL A 182 1.50 -9.04 2.47
N GLU A 183 1.62 -9.18 3.78
CA GLU A 183 0.55 -8.94 4.74
C GLU A 183 0.36 -7.44 4.96
N LEU A 184 -0.88 -6.97 4.83
CA LEU A 184 -1.28 -5.58 5.02
C LEU A 184 -2.41 -5.49 6.05
N PRO A 185 -2.45 -4.45 6.88
CA PRO A 185 -3.63 -4.17 7.71
C PRO A 185 -4.84 -3.88 6.83
N GLN A 186 -5.97 -4.49 7.18
CA GLN A 186 -7.26 -4.30 6.54
C GLN A 186 -8.22 -3.65 7.54
N ILE A 187 -8.98 -2.66 7.07
CA ILE A 187 -10.04 -2.02 7.84
C ILE A 187 -11.32 -2.07 7.03
N THR A 188 -12.36 -2.64 7.61
CA THR A 188 -13.68 -2.70 6.99
C THR A 188 -14.52 -1.49 7.42
N ILE A 189 -15.01 -0.71 6.46
CA ILE A 189 -15.90 0.43 6.68
C ILE A 189 -17.29 0.08 6.14
N PHE A 190 -18.28 0.04 7.05
CA PHE A 190 -19.68 -0.18 6.70
C PHE A 190 -20.35 1.11 6.24
N LEU A 191 -21.00 1.04 5.08
CA LEU A 191 -21.75 2.13 4.48
C LEU A 191 -23.14 2.20 5.14
N ASN A 192 -23.29 3.13 6.08
CA ASN A 192 -24.58 3.46 6.67
C ASN A 192 -25.02 4.82 6.13
N PRO A 193 -26.32 5.02 5.83
CA PRO A 193 -26.85 6.33 5.49
C PRO A 193 -26.44 7.39 6.53
N GLY A 194 -25.88 8.52 6.07
CA GLY A 194 -25.45 9.63 6.93
C GLY A 194 -24.02 9.55 7.48
N LYS A 195 -23.28 8.44 7.27
CA LYS A 195 -21.84 8.40 7.57
C LYS A 195 -21.02 9.02 6.45
N ASN A 196 -20.12 9.92 6.79
CA ASN A 196 -19.13 10.44 5.86
C ASN A 196 -17.91 9.50 5.81
N ILE A 197 -17.85 8.66 4.78
CA ILE A 197 -16.80 7.64 4.60
C ILE A 197 -15.43 8.30 4.44
N THR A 198 -15.37 9.44 3.75
CA THR A 198 -14.17 10.23 3.51
C THR A 198 -13.50 10.64 4.82
N VAL A 199 -14.28 11.12 5.80
CA VAL A 199 -13.77 11.44 7.15
C VAL A 199 -13.23 10.19 7.85
N ILE A 200 -13.91 9.05 7.73
CA ILE A 200 -13.44 7.80 8.33
C ILE A 200 -12.12 7.36 7.68
N ALA A 201 -11.98 7.49 6.37
CA ALA A 201 -10.73 7.19 5.66
C ALA A 201 -9.56 8.08 6.13
N GLU A 202 -9.81 9.37 6.35
CA GLU A 202 -8.83 10.28 6.95
C GLU A 202 -8.42 9.83 8.37
N VAL A 203 -9.39 9.43 9.20
CA VAL A 203 -9.11 8.89 10.54
C VAL A 203 -8.32 7.58 10.47
N VAL A 204 -8.60 6.73 9.48
CA VAL A 204 -7.81 5.50 9.23
C VAL A 204 -6.35 5.84 8.94
N ALA A 205 -6.09 6.80 8.05
CA ALA A 205 -4.72 7.24 7.77
C ALA A 205 -4.02 7.82 9.01
N LEU A 206 -4.70 8.69 9.76
CA LEU A 206 -4.13 9.27 10.99
C LEU A 206 -3.86 8.21 12.07
N ASN A 207 -4.78 7.25 12.24
CA ASN A 207 -4.59 6.14 13.18
C ASN A 207 -3.44 5.23 12.76
N HIS A 208 -3.26 5.00 11.45
CA HIS A 208 -2.10 4.28 10.92
C HIS A 208 -0.79 5.02 11.26
N LEU A 209 -0.73 6.34 11.07
CA LEU A 209 0.42 7.16 11.45
C LEU A 209 0.69 7.14 12.97
N LEU A 210 -0.35 7.16 13.80
CA LEU A 210 -0.22 7.03 15.26
C LEU A 210 0.39 5.68 15.66
N ARG A 211 -0.12 4.58 15.09
CA ARG A 211 0.43 3.23 15.34
C ARG A 211 1.88 3.12 14.87
N TYR A 212 2.20 3.68 13.70
CA TYR A 212 3.57 3.75 13.20
C TYR A 212 4.49 4.55 14.13
N SER A 213 3.95 5.56 14.81
CA SER A 213 4.67 6.34 15.83
C SER A 213 4.76 5.65 17.20
N GLY A 214 4.24 4.41 17.32
CA GLY A 214 4.27 3.61 18.55
C GLY A 214 3.10 3.83 19.51
N ILE A 215 2.04 4.54 19.09
CA ILE A 215 0.87 4.84 19.94
C ILE A 215 -0.33 3.98 19.50
N ASN A 216 -0.80 3.08 20.36
CA ASN A 216 -2.06 2.35 20.16
C ASN A 216 -3.15 2.88 21.10
N SER A 217 -4.05 3.71 20.57
CA SER A 217 -5.13 4.34 21.34
C SER A 217 -6.06 3.34 22.05
N ALA A 218 -6.28 2.16 21.45
CA ALA A 218 -7.13 1.12 22.04
C ALA A 218 -6.48 0.50 23.29
N GLU A 219 -5.19 0.20 23.23
CA GLU A 219 -4.41 -0.28 24.37
C GLU A 219 -4.36 0.77 25.48
N VAL A 220 -4.06 2.03 25.14
CA VAL A 220 -4.02 3.15 26.10
C VAL A 220 -5.36 3.30 26.84
N LEU A 221 -6.48 3.15 26.12
CA LEU A 221 -7.81 3.20 26.74
C LEU A 221 -8.08 1.96 27.60
N ASN A 222 -7.72 0.78 27.11
CA ASN A 222 -7.88 -0.49 27.84
C ASN A 222 -7.12 -0.46 29.18
N GLU A 223 -5.86 0.01 29.18
CA GLU A 223 -5.07 0.20 30.39
C GLU A 223 -5.73 1.16 31.38
N LYS A 224 -6.28 2.29 30.88
CA LYS A 224 -7.01 3.25 31.71
C LYS A 224 -8.28 2.66 32.31
N LEU A 225 -9.03 1.86 31.55
CA LEU A 225 -10.25 1.20 32.01
C LEU A 225 -9.93 0.14 33.08
N ILE A 226 -8.93 -0.73 32.82
CA ILE A 226 -8.44 -1.71 33.79
C ILE A 226 -7.97 -1.02 35.08
N GLY A 227 -7.26 0.10 34.96
CA GLY A 227 -6.83 0.92 36.09
C GLY A 227 -8.01 1.42 36.94
N LYS A 228 -9.05 1.96 36.31
CA LYS A 228 -10.27 2.41 37.00
C LYS A 228 -11.04 1.27 37.66
N MET A 229 -11.15 0.11 36.99
CA MET A 229 -11.83 -1.06 37.55
C MET A 229 -11.10 -1.61 38.79
N LYS A 230 -9.76 -1.64 38.77
CA LYS A 230 -8.95 -2.04 39.95
C LYS A 230 -9.11 -1.06 41.12
N LEU A 231 -9.24 0.24 40.84
CA LEU A 231 -9.48 1.25 41.88
C LEU A 231 -10.89 1.13 42.48
N ALA A 232 -11.91 0.93 41.65
CA ALA A 232 -13.29 0.73 42.10
C ALA A 232 -13.44 -0.57 42.94
N ALA A 233 -12.81 -1.67 42.52
CA ALA A 233 -12.82 -2.92 43.28
C ALA A 233 -12.15 -2.78 44.68
N ARG A 234 -11.13 -1.92 44.81
CA ARG A 234 -10.49 -1.61 46.10
C ARG A 234 -11.33 -0.69 46.99
N GLY A 235 -12.14 0.19 46.39
CA GLY A 235 -13.10 1.02 47.12
C GLY A 235 -14.20 0.17 47.75
N ASN A 236 -14.84 -0.69 46.94
CA ASN A 236 -15.90 -1.59 47.42
C ASN A 236 -15.40 -2.59 48.47
N ALA A 237 -14.18 -3.12 48.34
CA ALA A 237 -13.60 -4.00 49.36
C ALA A 237 -13.33 -3.28 50.69
N ARG A 238 -13.04 -1.97 50.68
CA ARG A 238 -12.86 -1.16 51.89
C ARG A 238 -14.19 -0.82 52.56
N GLU A 239 -15.24 -0.54 51.79
CA GLU A 239 -16.59 -0.34 52.33
C GLU A 239 -17.16 -1.64 52.92
N TYR A 240 -17.00 -2.79 52.24
CA TYR A 240 -17.43 -4.10 52.75
C TYR A 240 -16.72 -4.50 54.05
N LEU A 241 -15.44 -4.14 54.22
CA LEU A 241 -14.69 -4.39 55.46
C LEU A 241 -14.98 -3.37 56.58
N GLN A 242 -15.61 -2.23 56.28
CA GLN A 242 -16.01 -1.25 57.29
C GLN A 242 -17.40 -1.53 57.88
N GLU A 243 -18.27 -2.21 57.13
CA GLU A 243 -19.59 -2.66 57.63
C GLU A 243 -19.51 -3.90 58.55
N ASP A 244 -18.34 -4.55 58.64
CA ASP A 244 -18.07 -5.73 59.48
C ASP A 244 -17.60 -5.40 60.92
N HIS A 245 -17.89 -4.20 61.44
CA HIS A 245 -17.67 -3.86 62.84
C HIS A 245 -18.96 -4.00 63.66
N GLU A 246 -19.07 -5.12 64.40
CA GLU A 246 -19.95 -5.30 65.57
C GLU A 246 -19.76 -4.20 66.64
#